data_AF-A0A352MUQ3-F1
#
_entry.id   AF-A0A352MUQ3-F1
#
_cell.length_a   1.000
_cell.length_b   1.000
_cell.length_c   1.000
_cell.angle_alpha   90.00
_cell.angle_beta   90.00
_cell.angle_gamma   90.00
#
_symmetry.space_group_name_H-M   'P 1'
#
loop_
_entity.id
_entity.type
_entity.pdbx_description
1 polymer ?
#
loop_
_entity_poly.entity_id
_entity_poly.type
_entity_poly.pdbx_seq_one_letter_code
_entity_poly.pdbx_strand_id
1 'polypeptide(L)'
;MRIYFDNGYDYDITIKIGVFNFPTKQYGDISFPAGSYDALRIEIGEAKGQNWWCVMFPPLCFVDMTSGIVPDESKKTLESSLSSEEEYILINDNKSNDIQFKFKLVEFFQNVKIKTAQN
;
A
#
# COMPACT_ATOMS: atom_id res chain seq x y z
N MET A 1 25.87 -10.39 -3.05
CA MET A 1 25.67 -11.84 -3.26
C MET A 1 25.54 -12.05 -4.76
N ARG A 2 26.18 -13.06 -5.36
CA ARG A 2 25.97 -13.41 -6.78
C ARG A 2 25.11 -14.66 -6.87
N ILE A 3 24.15 -14.65 -7.78
CA ILE A 3 23.31 -15.82 -8.07
C ILE A 3 23.63 -16.25 -9.50
N TYR A 4 24.01 -17.51 -9.65
CA TYR A 4 24.19 -18.14 -10.95
C TYR A 4 22.90 -18.86 -11.31
N PHE A 5 22.24 -18.44 -12.37
CA PHE A 5 21.07 -19.15 -12.90
C PHE A 5 21.51 -20.26 -13.83
N ASP A 6 20.79 -21.38 -13.87
CA ASP A 6 21.08 -22.51 -14.78
C ASP A 6 21.14 -22.09 -16.27
N ASN A 7 20.54 -20.94 -16.61
CA ASN A 7 20.59 -20.32 -17.93
C ASN A 7 21.87 -19.51 -18.21
N GLY A 8 22.88 -19.56 -17.33
CA GLY A 8 24.20 -18.93 -17.52
C GLY A 8 24.26 -17.43 -17.20
N TYR A 9 23.26 -16.88 -16.51
CA TYR A 9 23.27 -15.48 -16.09
C TYR A 9 24.01 -15.30 -14.76
N ASP A 10 24.95 -14.34 -14.73
CA ASP A 10 25.67 -13.89 -13.54
C ASP A 10 25.27 -12.44 -13.24
N TYR A 11 24.51 -12.23 -12.16
CA TYR A 11 24.09 -10.90 -11.72
C TYR A 11 24.51 -10.65 -10.27
N ASP A 12 25.00 -9.43 -10.04
CA ASP A 12 25.18 -8.92 -8.68
C ASP A 12 23.81 -8.65 -8.05
N ILE A 13 23.60 -9.15 -6.83
CA ILE A 13 22.40 -8.94 -6.04
C ILE A 13 22.74 -8.09 -4.82
N THR A 14 21.98 -7.01 -4.65
CA THR A 14 21.99 -6.16 -3.46
C THR A 14 20.65 -6.28 -2.74
N ILE A 15 20.69 -6.59 -1.44
CA ILE A 15 19.50 -6.73 -0.60
C ILE A 15 19.53 -5.62 0.44
N LYS A 16 18.42 -4.89 0.59
CA LYS A 16 18.26 -3.79 1.55
C LYS A 16 16.96 -3.96 2.30
N ILE A 17 16.99 -3.81 3.61
CA ILE A 17 15.79 -3.69 4.45
C ILE A 17 15.71 -2.23 4.88
N GLY A 18 14.54 -1.61 4.75
CA GLY A 18 14.33 -0.23 5.17
C GLY A 18 13.01 0.32 4.67
N VAL A 19 12.85 1.64 4.82
CA VAL A 19 11.65 2.36 4.39
C VAL A 19 11.82 2.82 2.94
N PHE A 20 10.87 2.47 2.08
CA PHE A 20 10.86 2.86 0.67
C PHE A 20 9.49 3.39 0.25
N ASN A 21 9.48 4.26 -0.77
CA ASN A 21 8.25 4.79 -1.34
C ASN A 21 7.69 3.83 -2.39
N PHE A 22 6.39 3.53 -2.28
CA PHE A 22 5.63 2.75 -3.24
C PHE A 22 4.44 3.55 -3.77
N PRO A 23 4.05 3.36 -5.05
CA PRO A 23 2.80 3.91 -5.57
C PRO A 23 1.61 3.16 -4.97
N THR A 24 0.39 3.61 -5.27
CA THR A 24 -0.83 2.87 -4.91
C THR A 24 -0.83 1.49 -5.57
N LYS A 25 -1.24 0.43 -4.86
CA LYS A 25 -1.42 -0.93 -5.39
C LYS A 25 -2.84 -1.39 -5.24
N GLN A 26 -3.37 -1.97 -6.30
CA GLN A 26 -4.67 -2.61 -6.27
C GLN A 26 -4.55 -4.13 -6.25
N TYR A 27 -5.31 -4.75 -5.36
CA TYR A 27 -5.56 -6.19 -5.29
C TYR A 27 -7.08 -6.41 -5.34
N GLY A 28 -7.61 -6.64 -6.54
CA GLY A 28 -9.05 -6.78 -6.73
C GLY A 28 -9.82 -5.54 -6.25
N ASP A 29 -10.61 -5.71 -5.20
CA ASP A 29 -11.44 -4.69 -4.55
C ASP A 29 -10.77 -4.01 -3.33
N ILE A 30 -9.47 -4.23 -3.15
CA ILE A 30 -8.65 -3.67 -2.06
C ILE A 30 -7.52 -2.81 -2.66
N SER A 31 -7.25 -1.64 -2.07
CA SER A 31 -6.26 -0.68 -2.56
C SER A 31 -5.30 -0.21 -1.47
N PHE A 32 -4.01 -0.48 -1.59
CA PHE A 32 -3.00 0.05 -0.67
C PHE A 32 -2.55 1.42 -1.15
N PRO A 33 -2.64 2.48 -0.32
CA PRO A 33 -2.34 3.84 -0.73
C PRO A 33 -0.85 4.04 -1.04
N ALA A 34 -0.52 5.02 -1.88
CA ALA A 34 0.87 5.43 -2.09
C ALA A 34 1.48 5.96 -0.78
N GLY A 35 2.74 5.61 -0.51
CA GLY A 35 3.40 6.01 0.74
C GLY A 35 4.73 5.33 0.99
N SER A 36 5.27 5.62 2.18
CA SER A 36 6.50 5.02 2.72
C SER A 36 6.18 3.76 3.49
N TYR A 37 6.76 2.63 3.11
CA TYR A 37 6.56 1.34 3.76
C TYR A 37 7.89 0.67 4.10
N ASP A 38 7.91 -0.07 5.21
CA ASP A 38 9.00 -1.01 5.48
C ASP A 38 8.99 -2.11 4.42
N ALA A 39 10.12 -2.30 3.74
CA ALA A 39 10.23 -3.30 2.69
C ALA A 39 11.62 -3.92 2.61
N LEU A 40 11.62 -5.16 2.10
CA LEU A 40 12.79 -5.84 1.59
C LEU A 40 12.96 -5.49 0.11
N ARG A 41 14.00 -4.74 -0.25
CA ARG A 41 14.34 -4.38 -1.62
C ARG A 41 15.46 -5.27 -2.13
N ILE A 42 15.20 -5.96 -3.24
CA ILE A 42 16.17 -6.78 -3.95
C ILE A 42 16.51 -6.08 -5.28
N GLU A 43 17.76 -5.67 -5.44
CA GLU A 43 18.28 -5.06 -6.66
C GLU A 43 19.10 -6.11 -7.42
N ILE A 44 18.73 -6.36 -8.69
CA ILE A 44 19.38 -7.33 -9.57
C ILE A 44 20.17 -6.58 -10.66
N GLY A 45 21.47 -6.80 -10.74
CA GLY A 45 22.36 -6.08 -11.65
C GLY A 45 22.29 -4.56 -11.41
N GLU A 46 22.04 -3.79 -12.47
CA GLU A 46 21.89 -2.33 -12.38
C GLU A 46 20.49 -1.86 -11.93
N ALA A 47 19.54 -2.78 -11.68
CA ALA A 47 18.16 -2.47 -11.29
C ALA A 47 17.40 -1.53 -12.26
N LYS A 48 17.70 -1.61 -13.56
CA LYS A 48 17.07 -0.81 -14.65
C LYS A 48 15.93 -1.52 -15.39
N GLY A 49 15.57 -2.74 -14.97
CA GLY A 49 14.54 -3.54 -15.61
C GLY A 49 13.12 -3.12 -15.23
N GLN A 50 12.15 -3.98 -15.55
CA GLN A 50 10.79 -3.83 -15.05
C GLN A 50 10.77 -4.12 -13.55
N ASN A 51 10.46 -3.10 -12.76
CA ASN A 51 10.42 -3.21 -11.31
C ASN A 51 9.04 -3.71 -10.88
N TRP A 52 9.03 -4.83 -10.15
CA TRP A 52 7.83 -5.39 -9.55
C TRP A 52 7.90 -5.29 -8.04
N TRP A 53 6.72 -5.15 -7.43
CA TRP A 53 6.57 -5.08 -5.99
C TRP A 53 5.23 -5.68 -5.58
N CYS A 54 5.21 -6.27 -4.38
CA CYS A 54 4.05 -6.86 -3.76
C CYS A 54 3.99 -6.48 -2.28
N VAL A 55 2.79 -6.53 -1.71
CA VAL A 55 2.59 -6.38 -0.26
C VAL A 55 2.92 -7.72 0.36
N MET A 56 3.77 -7.73 1.38
CA MET A 56 4.19 -8.96 2.07
C MET A 56 3.08 -9.43 3.02
N PHE A 57 1.98 -9.91 2.45
CA PHE A 57 0.83 -10.44 3.20
C PHE A 57 0.37 -11.75 2.55
N PRO A 58 0.60 -12.92 3.19
CA PRO A 58 0.43 -14.22 2.53
C PRO A 58 -0.94 -14.45 1.86
N PRO A 59 -2.08 -14.06 2.47
CA PRO A 59 -3.38 -14.19 1.81
C PRO A 59 -3.52 -13.41 0.49
N LEU A 60 -2.78 -12.33 0.27
CA LEU A 60 -2.79 -11.55 -0.98
C LEU A 60 -1.79 -12.08 -2.03
N CYS A 61 -0.87 -12.96 -1.64
CA CYS A 61 0.06 -13.57 -2.59
C CYS A 61 -0.61 -14.61 -3.51
N PHE A 62 -1.76 -15.14 -3.08
CA PHE A 62 -2.47 -16.22 -3.76
C PHE A 62 -3.83 -15.80 -4.32
N VAL A 63 -4.21 -14.52 -4.19
CA VAL A 63 -5.43 -14.06 -4.85
C VAL A 63 -5.21 -14.06 -6.35
N ASP A 64 -6.10 -14.75 -7.06
CA ASP A 64 -6.07 -14.77 -8.51
C ASP A 64 -6.42 -13.37 -9.02
N MET A 65 -5.42 -12.65 -9.52
CA MET A 65 -5.56 -11.29 -10.05
C MET A 65 -6.59 -11.24 -11.20
N THR A 66 -6.97 -12.39 -11.78
CA THR A 66 -7.99 -12.48 -12.84
C THR A 66 -9.42 -12.44 -12.32
N SER A 67 -9.67 -12.85 -11.07
CA SER A 67 -11.01 -12.87 -10.47
C SER A 67 -11.47 -11.48 -10.00
N GLY A 68 -10.52 -10.57 -9.77
CA GLY A 68 -10.78 -9.20 -9.33
C GLY A 68 -11.35 -9.06 -7.92
N ILE A 69 -11.44 -10.15 -7.14
CA ILE A 69 -12.07 -10.14 -5.80
C ILE A 69 -11.15 -10.84 -4.81
N VAL A 70 -10.85 -10.18 -3.69
CA VAL A 70 -10.16 -10.81 -2.56
C VAL A 70 -11.18 -11.65 -1.76
N PRO A 71 -10.92 -12.95 -1.49
CA PRO A 71 -11.84 -13.79 -0.71
C PRO A 71 -12.14 -13.22 0.68
N ASP A 72 -13.37 -13.42 1.17
CA ASP A 72 -13.80 -12.89 2.47
C ASP A 72 -12.98 -13.42 3.66
N GLU A 73 -12.47 -14.65 3.57
CA GLU A 73 -11.55 -15.20 4.55
C GLU A 73 -10.25 -14.38 4.61
N SER A 74 -9.65 -14.10 3.45
CA SER A 74 -8.45 -13.26 3.34
C SER A 74 -8.70 -11.84 3.86
N LYS A 75 -9.91 -11.28 3.65
CA LYS A 75 -10.31 -9.99 4.21
C LYS A 75 -10.39 -10.01 5.73
N LYS A 76 -10.98 -11.03 6.34
CA LYS A 76 -11.02 -11.18 7.80
C LYS A 76 -9.61 -11.33 8.39
N THR A 77 -8.72 -12.08 7.72
CA THR A 77 -7.33 -12.17 8.14
C THR A 77 -6.62 -10.82 8.03
N LEU A 78 -6.85 -10.06 6.95
CA LEU A 78 -6.37 -8.67 6.81
C LEU A 78 -6.86 -7.79 7.96
N GLU A 79 -8.17 -7.78 8.25
CA GLU A 79 -8.78 -7.02 9.35
C GLU A 79 -8.10 -7.31 10.70
N SER A 80 -7.85 -8.59 11.00
CA SER A 80 -7.23 -8.99 12.27
C SER A 80 -5.72 -8.73 12.35
N SER A 81 -5.05 -8.55 11.22
CA SER A 81 -3.58 -8.36 11.16
C SER A 81 -3.17 -6.90 11.12
N LEU A 82 -4.04 -6.02 10.63
CA LEU A 82 -3.79 -4.58 10.62
C LEU A 82 -4.03 -4.00 12.01
N SER A 83 -3.17 -3.08 12.42
CA SER A 83 -3.12 -2.63 13.82
C SER A 83 -4.25 -1.66 14.18
N SER A 84 -4.95 -1.10 13.17
CA SER A 84 -6.05 -0.16 13.39
C SER A 84 -7.19 -0.35 12.39
N GLU A 85 -8.41 -0.10 12.84
CA GLU A 85 -9.60 -0.07 11.98
C GLU A 85 -9.47 1.00 10.87
N GLU A 86 -8.77 2.10 11.15
CA GLU A 86 -8.48 3.17 10.19
C GLU A 86 -7.63 2.68 9.00
N GLU A 87 -6.61 1.88 9.28
CA GLU A 87 -5.74 1.30 8.26
C GLU A 87 -6.52 0.33 7.36
N TYR A 88 -7.41 -0.49 7.92
CA TYR A 88 -8.27 -1.36 7.10
C TYR A 88 -9.29 -0.58 6.26
N ILE A 89 -9.89 0.46 6.83
CA ILE A 89 -10.84 1.34 6.14
C ILE A 89 -10.19 2.05 4.95
N LEU A 90 -8.94 2.50 5.09
CA LEU A 90 -8.19 3.14 4.01
C LEU A 90 -7.93 2.22 2.81
N ILE A 91 -7.96 0.90 3.03
CA ILE A 91 -7.58 -0.08 2.03
C ILE A 91 -8.83 -0.77 1.43
N ASN A 92 -9.99 -0.69 2.10
CA ASN A 92 -11.25 -1.29 1.65
C ASN A 92 -12.29 -0.21 1.26
N ASP A 93 -12.25 0.23 0.00
CA ASP A 93 -13.16 1.24 -0.55
C ASP A 93 -14.66 0.88 -0.43
N ASN A 94 -15.02 -0.40 -0.29
CA ASN A 94 -16.43 -0.82 -0.18
C ASN A 94 -17.10 -0.46 1.16
N LYS A 95 -16.34 -0.04 2.19
CA LYS A 95 -16.90 0.52 3.43
C LYS A 95 -16.98 2.05 3.43
N SER A 96 -16.68 2.72 2.30
CA SER A 96 -16.62 4.18 2.20
C SER A 96 -17.96 4.93 2.27
N ASN A 97 -19.11 4.24 2.22
CA ASN A 97 -20.42 4.90 2.22
C ASN A 97 -20.80 5.61 3.53
N ASP A 98 -20.05 5.43 4.62
CA ASP A 98 -20.36 6.04 5.93
C ASP A 98 -19.25 6.94 6.50
N ILE A 99 -18.17 7.19 5.75
CA ILE A 99 -17.06 8.03 6.24
C ILE A 99 -17.34 9.49 5.91
N GLN A 100 -17.96 10.18 6.86
CA GLN A 100 -18.04 11.63 6.87
C GLN A 100 -16.64 12.20 7.15
N PHE A 101 -15.86 12.51 6.11
CA PHE A 101 -14.64 13.31 6.24
C PHE A 101 -15.00 14.71 6.72
N LYS A 102 -15.15 14.87 8.03
CA LYS A 102 -15.37 16.17 8.65
C LYS A 102 -14.01 16.87 8.74
N PHE A 103 -13.67 17.65 7.71
CA PHE A 103 -12.45 18.44 7.67
C PHE A 103 -12.51 19.54 8.74
N LYS A 104 -12.14 19.19 9.98
CA LYS A 104 -12.02 20.12 11.11
C LYS A 104 -11.13 21.32 10.78
N LEU A 105 -10.17 21.13 9.87
CA LEU A 105 -9.34 22.21 9.31
C LEU A 105 -10.16 23.20 8.47
N VAL A 106 -11.06 22.73 7.59
CA VAL A 106 -11.90 23.61 6.76
C VAL A 106 -12.87 24.41 7.64
N GLU A 107 -13.48 23.79 8.65
CA GLU A 107 -14.30 24.50 9.64
C GLU A 107 -13.48 25.53 10.43
N PHE A 108 -12.22 25.21 10.79
CA PHE A 108 -11.33 26.15 11.47
C PHE A 108 -10.93 27.32 10.57
N PHE A 109 -10.58 27.08 9.30
CA PHE A 109 -10.27 28.13 8.33
C PHE A 109 -11.48 29.01 8.03
N GLN A 110 -12.69 28.45 7.93
CA GLN A 110 -13.92 29.23 7.79
C GLN A 110 -14.16 30.13 9.01
N ASN A 111 -14.03 29.58 10.23
CA ASN A 111 -14.16 30.37 11.46
C ASN A 111 -13.09 31.47 11.60
N VAL A 112 -11.85 31.19 11.19
CA VAL A 112 -10.76 32.18 11.22
C VAL A 112 -10.98 33.28 10.17
N LYS A 113 -11.44 32.94 8.95
CA LYS A 113 -11.78 33.92 7.90
C LYS A 113 -12.94 34.83 8.30
N ILE A 114 -13.96 34.27 8.96
CA ILE A 114 -15.11 35.04 9.45
C ILE A 114 -14.69 36.00 10.57
N LYS A 115 -13.76 35.60 11.45
CA LYS A 115 -13.25 36.46 12.54
C LYS A 115 -12.30 37.57 12.07
N THR A 116 -11.65 37.43 10.91
CA THR A 116 -10.75 38.47 10.36
C THR A 116 -11.43 39.43 9.40
N ALA A 117 -12.68 39.17 8.99
CA ALA A 117 -13.48 40.07 8.15
C ALA A 117 -14.33 41.09 8.95
N GLN A 118 -14.28 41.05 10.29
CA GLN A 118 -15.04 41.93 11.18
C GLN A 118 -14.17 42.94 11.94
N ASN A 119 -12.97 43.26 11.46
CA ASN A 119 -12.13 44.32 12.00
C ASN A 119 -11.54 45.19 10.90
#